data_AF-A0A090VHL4-F1
#
_entry.id   AF-A0A090VHL4-F1
#
_cell.length_a   1.000
_cell.length_b   1.000
_cell.length_c   1.000
_cell.angle_alpha   90.00
_cell.angle_beta   90.00
_cell.angle_gamma   90.00
#
_symmetry.space_group_name_H-M   'P 1'
#
loop_
_entity.id
_entity.type
_entity.pdbx_description
1 polymer ?
#
loop_
_entity_poly.entity_id
_entity_poly.type
_entity_poly.pdbx_seq_one_letter_code
_entity_poly.pdbx_strand_id
1 'polypeptide(L)'
;MKNAFRVLLLILLFSLNSCKSEKKEEIKTVINDNETKPNIVVIYLDDLGYGDLSCYGATELQTPNIDALANEGLLFTDAYASSATCTPSRYALLTGMYPWRNKDAKILPGTAPLLIKTDQQTMPKILKGKGYQTAIVGKWHLGLGTGMVDWNTRVSPGPNEVGFDESYILAATQDRVPTVYIENGNVVGLDPNDPISVDYKNNFEGEPTAISNPEMLTMKWHHGHNNSIVNGIPRIGFMKGGEVAKWKDTDMADNFLKRAQNYVKTHKENRFSCIMPCNNHMFRVHHTLVLLGNQA
;
A
#
# COMPACT_ATOMS: atom_id res chain seq x y z
N MET A 1 -31.63 74.15 15.95
CA MET A 1 -30.31 73.64 15.46
C MET A 1 -29.44 72.99 16.56
N LYS A 2 -29.39 73.50 17.79
CA LYS A 2 -28.56 72.91 18.87
C LYS A 2 -28.98 71.50 19.34
N ASN A 3 -30.26 71.14 19.24
CA ASN A 3 -30.75 69.80 19.65
C ASN A 3 -30.49 68.71 18.61
N ALA A 4 -30.51 69.05 17.31
CA ALA A 4 -30.20 68.09 16.25
C ALA A 4 -28.73 67.66 16.29
N PHE A 5 -27.82 68.58 16.64
CA PHE A 5 -26.39 68.29 16.78
C PHE A 5 -26.10 67.36 17.98
N ARG A 6 -26.84 67.49 19.09
CA ARG A 6 -26.71 66.61 20.25
C ARG A 6 -27.22 65.19 19.97
N VAL A 7 -28.30 65.06 19.22
CA VAL A 7 -28.83 63.74 18.80
C VAL A 7 -27.86 63.07 17.82
N LEU A 8 -27.28 63.82 16.88
CA LEU A 8 -26.28 63.27 15.95
C LEU A 8 -25.01 62.80 16.69
N LEU A 9 -24.56 63.55 17.71
CA LEU A 9 -23.41 63.17 18.52
C LEU A 9 -23.66 61.91 19.36
N LEU A 10 -24.87 61.75 19.90
CA LEU A 10 -25.29 60.58 20.66
C LEU A 10 -25.38 59.31 19.77
N ILE A 11 -25.86 59.45 18.53
CA ILE A 11 -25.91 58.35 17.57
C ILE A 11 -24.49 57.94 17.13
N LEU A 12 -23.57 58.90 16.95
CA LEU A 12 -22.16 58.62 16.64
C LEU A 12 -21.41 57.95 17.81
N LEU A 13 -21.77 58.28 19.06
CA LEU A 13 -21.20 57.65 20.26
C LEU A 13 -21.73 56.22 20.48
N PHE A 14 -22.94 55.91 20.02
CA PHE A 14 -23.49 54.55 20.05
C PHE A 14 -22.93 53.66 18.93
N SER A 15 -22.62 54.20 17.75
CA SER A 15 -22.03 53.41 16.66
C SER A 15 -20.57 53.02 16.89
N LEU A 16 -19.82 53.76 17.73
CA LEU A 16 -18.44 53.43 18.10
C LEU A 16 -18.30 52.33 19.16
N ASN A 17 -19.38 51.94 19.84
CA ASN A 17 -19.36 50.86 20.84
C ASN A 17 -19.91 49.53 20.32
N SER A 18 -20.42 49.49 19.07
CA SER A 18 -21.06 48.31 18.48
C SER A 18 -20.10 47.40 17.70
N CYS A 19 -18.80 47.52 17.94
CA CYS A 19 -17.76 46.62 17.44
C CYS A 19 -16.82 46.23 18.58
N LYS A 20 -17.37 45.58 19.62
CA LYS A 20 -16.56 44.64 20.38
C LYS A 20 -16.43 43.40 19.52
N SER A 21 -15.23 43.21 18.95
CA SER A 21 -14.80 41.89 18.51
C SER A 21 -15.03 40.94 19.68
N GLU A 22 -15.97 40.01 19.53
CA GLU A 22 -15.94 38.80 20.31
C GLU A 22 -14.55 38.22 20.07
N LYS A 23 -13.75 38.12 21.14
CA LYS A 23 -12.60 37.22 21.10
C LYS A 23 -13.20 35.87 20.82
N LYS A 24 -13.03 35.39 19.59
CA LYS A 24 -13.13 33.96 19.30
C LYS A 24 -12.27 33.31 20.37
N GLU A 25 -12.89 32.60 21.30
CA GLU A 25 -12.16 31.63 22.09
C GLU A 25 -11.51 30.72 21.05
N GLU A 26 -10.23 30.94 20.81
CA GLU A 26 -9.37 29.88 20.35
C GLU A 26 -9.62 28.77 21.36
N ILE A 27 -10.40 27.78 20.94
CA ILE A 27 -10.24 26.43 21.44
C ILE A 27 -8.78 26.11 21.10
N LYS A 28 -7.87 26.53 21.98
CA LYS A 28 -6.57 25.91 22.12
C LYS A 28 -6.93 24.51 22.52
N THR A 29 -7.07 23.64 21.52
CA THR A 29 -6.89 22.22 21.73
C THR A 29 -5.60 22.17 22.51
N VAL A 30 -5.70 21.86 23.79
CA VAL A 30 -4.55 21.52 24.61
C VAL A 30 -4.08 20.22 23.99
N ILE A 31 -3.29 20.32 22.91
CA ILE A 31 -2.50 19.21 22.43
C ILE A 31 -1.50 19.05 23.55
N ASN A 32 -1.85 18.14 24.46
CA ASN A 32 -0.95 17.67 25.47
C ASN A 32 0.19 17.03 24.67
N ASP A 33 1.31 17.74 24.48
CA ASP A 33 2.49 17.19 23.79
C ASP A 33 3.06 15.97 24.55
N ASN A 34 2.54 15.71 25.75
CA ASN A 34 2.77 14.53 26.58
C ASN A 34 1.78 13.37 26.34
N GLU A 35 0.78 13.49 25.47
CA GLU A 35 0.05 12.31 25.01
C GLU A 35 0.93 11.53 24.03
N THR A 36 1.39 10.36 24.48
CA THR A 36 2.12 9.41 23.65
C THR A 36 1.26 9.05 22.44
N LYS A 37 1.54 9.66 21.29
CA LYS A 37 0.81 9.36 20.06
C LYS A 37 1.04 7.89 19.70
N PRO A 38 -0.01 7.16 19.28
CA PRO A 38 0.10 5.73 19.04
C PRO A 38 0.94 5.45 17.79
N ASN A 39 1.58 4.28 17.76
CA ASN A 39 2.08 3.71 16.52
C ASN A 39 0.90 3.23 15.66
N ILE A 40 1.02 3.33 14.33
CA ILE A 40 -0.07 3.03 13.41
C ILE A 40 0.34 1.86 12.51
N VAL A 41 -0.41 0.77 12.54
CA VAL A 41 -0.22 -0.37 11.62
C VAL A 41 -1.48 -0.58 10.82
N VAL A 42 -1.36 -0.58 9.49
CA VAL A 42 -2.48 -0.84 8.58
C VAL A 42 -2.20 -2.15 7.85
N ILE A 43 -2.90 -3.21 8.20
CA ILE A 43 -2.83 -4.50 7.49
C ILE A 43 -3.91 -4.49 6.39
N TYR A 44 -3.48 -4.63 5.14
CA TYR A 44 -4.38 -4.55 3.98
C TYR A 44 -4.37 -5.87 3.22
N LEU A 45 -5.38 -6.70 3.49
CA LEU A 45 -5.51 -8.02 2.87
C LEU A 45 -6.03 -7.89 1.43
N ASP A 46 -5.60 -8.81 0.57
CA ASP A 46 -5.86 -8.79 -0.86
C ASP A 46 -6.86 -9.90 -1.20
N ASP A 47 -8.03 -9.51 -1.71
CA ASP A 47 -9.17 -10.36 -2.04
C ASP A 47 -9.67 -11.26 -0.88
N LEU A 48 -9.64 -10.75 0.35
CA LEU A 48 -10.32 -11.37 1.48
C LEU A 48 -11.81 -11.01 1.44
N GLY A 49 -12.68 -12.03 1.37
CA GLY A 49 -14.12 -11.88 1.42
C GLY A 49 -14.64 -11.63 2.84
N TYR A 50 -15.81 -10.97 2.94
CA TYR A 50 -16.47 -10.71 4.22
C TYR A 50 -16.74 -12.00 5.01
N GLY A 51 -17.08 -13.09 4.33
CA GLY A 51 -17.38 -14.39 4.93
C GLY A 51 -16.19 -15.33 5.09
N ASP A 52 -14.94 -14.87 4.87
CA ASP A 52 -13.76 -15.74 4.94
C ASP A 52 -13.19 -15.90 6.36
N LEU A 53 -13.58 -15.04 7.29
CA LEU A 53 -13.05 -15.01 8.66
C LEU A 53 -14.03 -15.62 9.66
N SER A 54 -13.53 -16.39 10.63
CA SER A 54 -14.39 -17.02 11.65
C SER A 54 -15.09 -15.99 12.55
N CYS A 55 -14.46 -14.84 12.83
CA CYS A 55 -15.13 -13.72 13.52
C CYS A 55 -16.31 -13.09 12.75
N TYR A 56 -16.44 -13.35 11.45
CA TYR A 56 -17.59 -12.96 10.62
C TYR A 56 -18.55 -14.12 10.32
N GLY A 57 -18.34 -15.29 10.95
CA GLY A 57 -19.23 -16.45 10.85
C GLY A 57 -18.74 -17.56 9.92
N ALA A 58 -17.51 -17.51 9.41
CA ALA A 58 -16.94 -18.64 8.67
C ALA A 58 -16.81 -19.88 9.58
N THR A 59 -17.27 -21.03 9.09
CA THR A 59 -17.21 -22.30 9.84
C THR A 59 -16.12 -23.25 9.34
N GLU A 60 -15.79 -23.18 8.04
CA GLU A 60 -14.85 -24.10 7.38
C GLU A 60 -13.39 -23.76 7.69
N LEU A 61 -13.07 -22.48 7.87
CA LEU A 61 -11.73 -21.99 8.15
C LEU A 61 -11.71 -21.29 9.51
N GLN A 62 -10.66 -21.53 10.28
CA GLN A 62 -10.45 -20.91 11.58
C GLN A 62 -9.36 -19.85 11.46
N THR A 63 -9.64 -18.64 11.92
CA THR A 63 -8.72 -17.49 11.87
C THR A 63 -8.39 -16.95 13.27
N PRO A 64 -7.86 -17.78 14.19
CA PRO A 64 -7.80 -17.45 15.62
C PRO A 64 -7.03 -16.17 15.95
N ASN A 65 -5.98 -15.83 15.19
CA ASN A 65 -5.23 -14.59 15.40
C ASN A 65 -6.03 -13.34 14.99
N ILE A 66 -6.83 -13.43 13.91
CA ILE A 66 -7.70 -12.32 13.47
C ILE A 66 -8.90 -12.21 14.41
N ASP A 67 -9.43 -13.34 14.88
CA ASP A 67 -10.50 -13.38 15.87
C ASP A 67 -10.06 -12.75 17.20
N ALA A 68 -8.82 -13.00 17.64
CA ALA A 68 -8.24 -12.32 18.81
C ALA A 68 -8.20 -10.80 18.61
N LEU A 69 -7.73 -10.31 17.45
CA LEU A 69 -7.74 -8.88 17.13
C LEU A 69 -9.15 -8.29 17.11
N ALA A 70 -10.14 -9.03 16.61
CA ALA A 70 -11.53 -8.61 16.62
C ALA A 70 -12.09 -8.51 18.05
N ASN A 71 -11.75 -9.46 18.92
CA ASN A 71 -12.19 -9.51 20.31
C ASN A 71 -11.54 -8.43 21.20
N GLU A 72 -10.31 -8.03 20.89
CA GLU A 72 -9.57 -6.97 21.60
C GLU A 72 -9.82 -5.57 21.03
N GLY A 73 -10.61 -5.46 19.96
CA GLY A 73 -10.79 -4.23 19.20
C GLY A 73 -12.24 -3.95 18.81
N LEU A 74 -12.40 -3.25 17.69
CA LEU A 74 -13.69 -2.97 17.07
C LEU A 74 -13.84 -3.78 15.80
N LEU A 75 -14.91 -4.56 15.72
CA LEU A 75 -15.31 -5.30 14.52
C LEU A 75 -16.40 -4.52 13.78
N PHE A 76 -16.12 -4.15 12.52
CA PHE A 76 -17.09 -3.44 11.68
C PHE A 76 -17.92 -4.44 10.86
N THR A 77 -19.25 -4.37 10.94
CA THR A 77 -20.15 -5.16 10.08
C THR A 77 -20.45 -4.47 8.75
N ASP A 78 -20.31 -3.14 8.71
CA ASP A 78 -20.64 -2.30 7.56
C ASP A 78 -19.45 -1.41 7.20
N ALA A 79 -18.37 -2.03 6.72
CA ALA A 79 -17.16 -1.36 6.22
C ALA A 79 -16.97 -1.62 4.72
N TYR A 80 -16.73 -0.55 3.96
CA TYR A 80 -16.67 -0.62 2.49
C TYR A 80 -15.33 -0.07 1.97
N ALA A 81 -14.73 -0.80 1.04
CA ALA A 81 -13.67 -0.25 0.19
C ALA A 81 -14.28 0.74 -0.81
N SER A 82 -13.50 1.74 -1.24
CA SER A 82 -13.95 2.69 -2.26
C SER A 82 -14.20 2.05 -3.62
N SER A 83 -13.65 0.86 -3.87
CA SER A 83 -13.78 0.14 -5.13
C SER A 83 -13.65 -1.37 -4.94
N ALA A 84 -14.19 -2.14 -5.87
CA ALA A 84 -14.13 -3.60 -5.87
C ALA A 84 -12.82 -4.17 -6.45
N THR A 85 -11.82 -3.34 -6.74
CA THR A 85 -10.54 -3.76 -7.35
C THR A 85 -9.35 -3.09 -6.67
N CYS A 86 -8.18 -3.74 -6.75
CA CYS A 86 -7.00 -3.42 -5.95
C CYS A 86 -6.45 -1.99 -6.15
N THR A 87 -6.04 -1.60 -7.36
CA THR A 87 -5.45 -0.26 -7.61
C THR A 87 -6.35 0.89 -7.13
N PRO A 88 -7.64 1.00 -7.53
CA PRO A 88 -8.45 2.14 -7.13
C PRO A 88 -8.69 2.21 -5.61
N SER A 89 -8.84 1.06 -4.93
CA SER A 89 -9.00 1.04 -3.47
C SER A 89 -7.73 1.45 -2.73
N ARG A 90 -6.56 1.01 -3.20
CA ARG A 90 -5.26 1.43 -2.65
C ARG A 90 -5.00 2.90 -2.90
N TYR A 91 -5.36 3.41 -4.07
CA TYR A 91 -5.27 4.83 -4.40
C TYR A 91 -6.11 5.67 -3.42
N ALA A 92 -7.36 5.27 -3.17
CA ALA A 92 -8.23 5.97 -2.24
C ALA A 92 -7.71 5.93 -0.79
N LEU A 93 -7.22 4.76 -0.34
CA LEU A 93 -6.63 4.62 1.00
C LEU A 93 -5.46 5.60 1.20
N LEU A 94 -4.54 5.67 0.23
CA LEU A 94 -3.34 6.50 0.39
C LEU A 94 -3.60 7.99 0.16
N THR A 95 -4.59 8.36 -0.65
CA THR A 95 -4.80 9.76 -1.05
C THR A 95 -6.00 10.42 -0.38
N GLY A 96 -6.92 9.64 0.20
CA GLY A 96 -8.23 10.12 0.66
C GLY A 96 -9.14 10.57 -0.49
N MET A 97 -8.75 10.36 -1.75
CA MET A 97 -9.54 10.76 -2.91
C MET A 97 -10.28 9.57 -3.52
N TYR A 98 -11.57 9.78 -3.79
CA TYR A 98 -12.33 8.81 -4.55
C TYR A 98 -11.68 8.53 -5.93
N PRO A 99 -11.50 7.25 -6.30
CA PRO A 99 -10.68 6.89 -7.45
C PRO A 99 -11.29 7.36 -8.77
N TRP A 100 -12.62 7.44 -8.89
CA TRP A 100 -13.29 7.97 -10.08
C TRP A 100 -13.03 9.46 -10.35
N ARG A 101 -12.39 10.21 -9.43
CA ARG A 101 -11.89 11.56 -9.70
C ARG A 101 -10.58 11.56 -10.50
N ASN A 102 -9.92 10.40 -10.61
CA ASN A 102 -8.74 10.19 -11.43
C ASN A 102 -9.02 9.06 -12.44
N LYS A 103 -9.18 9.41 -13.72
CA LYS A 103 -9.48 8.46 -14.81
C LYS A 103 -8.44 7.34 -14.97
N ASP A 104 -7.22 7.56 -14.46
CA ASP A 104 -6.12 6.61 -14.54
C ASP A 104 -6.10 5.64 -13.35
N ALA A 105 -6.91 5.90 -12.30
CA ALA A 105 -7.06 5.02 -11.14
C ALA A 105 -7.97 3.82 -11.45
N LYS A 106 -7.48 2.95 -12.32
CA LYS A 106 -8.07 1.67 -12.73
C LYS A 106 -7.03 0.56 -12.56
N ILE A 107 -7.41 -0.71 -12.77
CA ILE A 107 -6.45 -1.82 -12.72
C ILE A 107 -5.28 -1.50 -13.66
N LEU A 108 -4.08 -1.45 -13.09
CA LEU A 108 -2.88 -1.04 -13.81
C LEU A 108 -2.19 -2.25 -14.47
N PRO A 109 -1.66 -2.10 -15.69
CA PRO A 109 -0.65 -3.02 -16.19
C PRO A 109 0.62 -2.92 -15.32
N GLY A 110 1.48 -3.95 -15.35
CA GLY A 110 2.74 -3.90 -14.58
C GLY A 110 3.73 -2.83 -15.07
N THR A 111 3.51 -2.28 -16.27
CA THR A 111 4.26 -1.16 -16.85
C THR A 111 3.61 0.20 -16.58
N ALA A 112 2.60 0.30 -15.73
CA ALA A 112 1.97 1.60 -15.49
C ALA A 112 2.95 2.56 -14.79
N PRO A 113 3.00 3.85 -15.21
CA PRO A 113 3.69 4.88 -14.43
C PRO A 113 3.07 5.01 -13.04
N LEU A 114 3.81 5.60 -12.11
CA LEU A 114 3.29 5.93 -10.79
C LEU A 114 1.99 6.72 -10.91
N LEU A 115 0.92 6.17 -10.33
CA LEU A 115 -0.44 6.71 -10.42
C LEU A 115 -0.65 7.94 -9.52
N ILE A 116 -0.01 7.95 -8.35
CA ILE A 116 -0.11 9.05 -7.39
C ILE A 116 0.94 10.09 -7.76
N LYS A 117 0.51 11.33 -7.99
CA LYS A 117 1.45 12.42 -8.29
C LYS A 117 2.34 12.70 -7.08
N THR A 118 3.61 12.98 -7.32
CA THR A 118 4.59 13.21 -6.24
C THR A 118 4.36 14.51 -5.47
N ASP A 119 3.53 15.43 -5.96
CA ASP A 119 3.09 16.65 -5.27
C ASP A 119 1.78 16.45 -4.47
N GLN A 120 1.03 15.39 -4.75
CA GLN A 120 -0.23 15.08 -4.09
C GLN A 120 -0.03 14.76 -2.61
N GLN A 121 -0.92 15.26 -1.74
CA GLN A 121 -0.95 14.86 -0.34
C GLN A 121 -1.39 13.40 -0.21
N THR A 122 -0.71 12.67 0.67
CA THR A 122 -0.95 11.26 0.94
C THR A 122 -0.94 11.00 2.43
N MET A 123 -1.58 9.94 2.88
CA MET A 123 -1.54 9.48 4.27
C MET A 123 -0.11 9.40 4.83
N PRO A 124 0.89 8.77 4.16
CA PRO A 124 2.26 8.78 4.67
C PRO A 124 2.89 10.18 4.72
N LYS A 125 2.64 11.07 3.75
CA LYS A 125 3.14 12.46 3.83
C LYS A 125 2.56 13.21 5.03
N ILE A 126 1.27 13.03 5.31
CA ILE A 126 0.60 13.64 6.45
C ILE A 126 1.20 13.11 7.75
N LEU A 127 1.36 11.78 7.88
CA LEU A 127 1.94 11.14 9.06
C LEU A 127 3.39 11.56 9.27
N LYS A 128 4.20 11.59 8.20
CA LYS A 128 5.58 12.07 8.22
C LYS A 128 5.66 13.53 8.70
N GLY A 129 4.76 14.39 8.23
CA GLY A 129 4.63 15.78 8.72
C GLY A 129 4.23 15.89 10.21
N LYS A 130 3.73 14.81 10.82
CA LYS A 130 3.45 14.69 12.26
C LYS A 130 4.56 13.98 13.04
N GLY A 131 5.71 13.73 12.40
CA GLY A 131 6.88 13.11 13.00
C GLY A 131 6.76 11.60 13.19
N TYR A 132 6.04 10.93 12.30
CA TYR A 132 6.08 9.47 12.14
C TYR A 132 7.17 9.09 11.14
N GLN A 133 7.89 8.01 11.44
CA GLN A 133 8.63 7.26 10.43
C GLN A 133 7.65 6.36 9.67
N THR A 134 7.75 6.37 8.35
CA THR A 134 6.71 5.77 7.48
C THR A 134 7.30 4.65 6.63
N ALA A 135 6.65 3.49 6.65
CA ALA A 135 7.04 2.37 5.80
C ALA A 135 5.86 1.68 5.12
N ILE A 136 6.19 1.04 4.00
CA ILE A 136 5.30 0.11 3.31
C ILE A 136 6.03 -1.21 3.03
N VAL A 137 5.39 -2.32 3.41
CA VAL A 137 5.93 -3.67 3.24
C VAL A 137 4.87 -4.57 2.60
N GLY A 138 5.04 -4.93 1.32
CA GLY A 138 4.11 -5.83 0.62
C GLY A 138 3.70 -5.38 -0.77
N LYS A 139 2.46 -5.64 -1.15
CA LYS A 139 1.90 -5.31 -2.46
C LYS A 139 1.71 -3.80 -2.67
N TRP A 140 2.36 -3.23 -3.70
CA TRP A 140 2.19 -1.82 -4.07
C TRP A 140 1.00 -1.59 -5.01
N HIS A 141 1.13 -2.00 -6.28
CA HIS A 141 0.11 -1.95 -7.32
C HIS A 141 -0.48 -0.57 -7.64
N LEU A 142 0.33 0.48 -7.53
CA LEU A 142 -0.01 1.86 -7.89
C LEU A 142 0.93 2.42 -8.98
N GLY A 143 1.57 1.53 -9.74
CA GLY A 143 2.53 1.90 -10.78
C GLY A 143 3.86 2.37 -10.22
N LEU A 144 4.87 2.38 -11.07
CA LEU A 144 6.24 2.78 -10.74
C LEU A 144 6.86 3.51 -11.91
N GLY A 145 7.75 4.45 -11.62
CA GLY A 145 8.46 5.22 -12.63
C GLY A 145 7.52 6.03 -13.52
N THR A 146 7.97 6.24 -14.75
CA THR A 146 7.26 6.98 -15.81
C THR A 146 6.64 6.08 -16.87
N GLY A 147 6.56 4.76 -16.61
CA GLY A 147 5.85 3.77 -17.44
C GLY A 147 6.75 2.81 -18.23
N MET A 148 8.04 3.12 -18.38
CA MET A 148 9.06 2.19 -18.87
C MET A 148 10.13 2.10 -17.80
N VAL A 149 9.91 1.21 -16.83
CA VAL A 149 10.83 1.02 -15.71
C VAL A 149 12.04 0.25 -16.20
N ASP A 150 13.22 0.87 -16.06
CA ASP A 150 14.48 0.13 -16.07
C ASP A 150 14.67 -0.53 -14.70
N TRP A 151 14.52 -1.85 -14.66
CA TRP A 151 14.65 -2.65 -13.44
C TRP A 151 16.10 -2.83 -12.98
N ASN A 152 17.06 -2.37 -13.78
CA ASN A 152 18.50 -2.51 -13.52
C ASN A 152 19.11 -1.30 -12.80
N THR A 153 18.29 -0.27 -12.56
CA THR A 153 18.66 0.95 -11.86
C THR A 153 17.60 1.30 -10.82
N ARG A 154 17.83 2.36 -10.02
CA ARG A 154 16.85 2.80 -9.04
C ARG A 154 15.58 3.29 -9.73
N VAL A 155 14.49 2.54 -9.54
CA VAL A 155 13.15 2.86 -10.01
C VAL A 155 12.60 4.07 -9.25
N SER A 156 12.29 5.12 -10.00
CA SER A 156 11.74 6.38 -9.47
C SER A 156 10.89 7.08 -10.54
N PRO A 157 9.77 7.73 -10.18
CA PRO A 157 9.22 7.84 -8.82
C PRO A 157 8.51 6.55 -8.35
N GLY A 158 8.49 6.34 -7.03
CA GLY A 158 7.87 5.18 -6.39
C GLY A 158 7.29 5.53 -5.01
N PRO A 159 7.15 4.54 -4.10
CA PRO A 159 6.60 4.76 -2.76
C PRO A 159 7.32 5.86 -1.97
N ASN A 160 8.64 5.95 -2.12
CA ASN A 160 9.43 6.93 -1.37
C ASN A 160 9.06 8.37 -1.76
N GLU A 161 8.87 8.64 -3.05
CA GLU A 161 8.47 9.96 -3.57
C GLU A 161 7.01 10.32 -3.23
N VAL A 162 6.20 9.36 -2.75
CA VAL A 162 4.83 9.61 -2.28
C VAL A 162 4.69 9.57 -0.76
N GLY A 163 5.80 9.56 -0.02
CA GLY A 163 5.82 9.89 1.40
C GLY A 163 6.38 8.82 2.32
N PHE A 164 6.70 7.62 1.82
CA PHE A 164 7.30 6.56 2.64
C PHE A 164 8.81 6.78 2.83
N ASP A 165 9.30 6.64 4.05
CA ASP A 165 10.75 6.67 4.34
C ASP A 165 11.40 5.36 3.88
N GLU A 166 10.74 4.24 4.14
CA GLU A 166 11.17 2.91 3.72
C GLU A 166 10.10 2.21 2.85
N SER A 167 10.54 1.53 1.80
CA SER A 167 9.68 0.65 1.02
C SER A 167 10.34 -0.70 0.75
N TYR A 168 9.57 -1.78 0.93
CA TYR A 168 9.94 -3.13 0.54
C TYR A 168 8.73 -3.81 -0.09
N ILE A 169 8.68 -3.84 -1.42
CA ILE A 169 7.44 -4.11 -2.14
C ILE A 169 7.62 -5.14 -3.26
N LEU A 170 6.49 -5.67 -3.73
CA LEU A 170 6.35 -6.14 -5.11
C LEU A 170 5.61 -5.08 -5.95
N ALA A 171 5.96 -4.95 -7.22
CA ALA A 171 5.50 -3.84 -8.07
C ALA A 171 3.97 -3.81 -8.28
N ALA A 172 3.38 -4.95 -8.65
CA ALA A 172 1.98 -5.06 -9.04
C ALA A 172 1.27 -6.20 -8.31
N THR A 173 1.22 -7.38 -8.90
CA THR A 173 0.65 -8.60 -8.34
C THR A 173 1.63 -9.74 -8.55
N GLN A 174 1.56 -10.79 -7.72
CA GLN A 174 2.49 -11.92 -7.86
C GLN A 174 2.37 -12.70 -9.17
N ASP A 175 1.22 -12.63 -9.84
CA ASP A 175 0.98 -13.28 -11.12
C ASP A 175 1.50 -12.46 -12.31
N ARG A 176 2.18 -11.33 -12.08
CA ARG A 176 2.75 -10.43 -13.09
C ARG A 176 4.27 -10.33 -12.98
N VAL A 177 4.93 -10.16 -14.13
CA VAL A 177 6.36 -9.85 -14.18
C VAL A 177 6.65 -8.36 -13.93
N PRO A 178 7.83 -8.00 -13.40
CA PRO A 178 8.88 -8.90 -12.92
C PRO A 178 8.53 -9.50 -11.56
N THR A 179 8.98 -10.73 -11.33
CA THR A 179 8.76 -11.48 -10.09
C THR A 179 9.88 -11.23 -9.07
N VAL A 180 10.14 -9.96 -8.75
CA VAL A 180 11.24 -9.53 -7.87
C VAL A 180 10.74 -8.61 -6.77
N TYR A 181 11.47 -8.56 -5.65
CA TYR A 181 11.24 -7.56 -4.60
C TYR A 181 12.00 -6.26 -4.93
N ILE A 182 11.45 -5.15 -4.47
CA ILE A 182 12.02 -3.81 -4.65
C ILE A 182 12.16 -3.17 -3.28
N GLU A 183 13.38 -2.78 -2.92
CA GLU A 183 13.71 -2.07 -1.69
C GLU A 183 14.17 -0.65 -2.02
N ASN A 184 13.40 0.36 -1.57
CA ASN A 184 13.68 1.78 -1.77
C ASN A 184 13.98 2.16 -3.24
N GLY A 185 13.28 1.50 -4.17
CA GLY A 185 13.42 1.66 -5.61
C GLY A 185 14.44 0.74 -6.28
N ASN A 186 15.24 -0.03 -5.54
CA ASN A 186 16.23 -0.94 -6.12
C ASN A 186 15.73 -2.38 -6.09
N VAL A 187 15.98 -3.14 -7.15
CA VAL A 187 15.69 -4.59 -7.15
C VAL A 187 16.59 -5.29 -6.14
N VAL A 188 15.99 -6.08 -5.26
CA VAL A 188 16.71 -6.84 -4.22
C VAL A 188 17.46 -8.00 -4.87
N GLY A 189 18.76 -8.09 -4.62
CA GLY A 189 19.59 -9.20 -5.11
C GLY A 189 19.88 -9.17 -6.60
N LEU A 190 19.74 -8.02 -7.27
CA LEU A 190 20.09 -7.88 -8.69
C LEU A 190 21.59 -8.18 -8.94
N ASP A 191 21.87 -9.10 -9.86
CA ASP A 191 23.20 -9.31 -10.42
C ASP A 191 23.40 -8.41 -11.65
N PRO A 192 24.37 -7.48 -11.65
CA PRO A 192 24.66 -6.64 -12.82
C PRO A 192 25.04 -7.43 -14.09
N ASN A 193 25.48 -8.68 -13.96
CA ASN A 193 25.83 -9.54 -15.11
C ASN A 193 24.62 -10.31 -15.68
N ASP A 194 23.46 -10.26 -15.01
CA ASP A 194 22.22 -10.89 -15.43
C ASP A 194 21.05 -9.89 -15.36
N PRO A 195 21.03 -8.87 -16.25
CA PRO A 195 20.08 -7.78 -16.18
C PRO A 195 18.65 -8.22 -16.47
N ILE A 196 17.70 -7.56 -15.80
CA ILE A 196 16.26 -7.80 -15.96
C ILE A 196 15.73 -7.02 -17.16
N SER A 197 15.03 -7.73 -18.04
CA SER A 197 14.22 -7.16 -19.11
C SER A 197 12.77 -7.60 -18.98
N VAL A 198 11.82 -6.69 -19.22
CA VAL A 198 10.38 -6.95 -19.12
C VAL A 198 9.65 -6.36 -20.33
N ASP A 199 8.82 -7.17 -20.99
CA ASP A 199 7.92 -6.73 -22.06
C ASP A 199 6.55 -7.42 -21.88
N TYR A 200 5.45 -6.68 -22.02
CA TYR A 200 4.10 -7.20 -21.87
C TYR A 200 3.45 -7.58 -23.21
N LYS A 201 4.15 -7.36 -24.33
CA LYS A 201 3.67 -7.62 -25.70
C LYS A 201 4.44 -8.75 -26.36
N ASN A 202 5.78 -8.73 -26.28
CA ASN A 202 6.63 -9.66 -27.01
C ASN A 202 7.46 -10.52 -26.05
N ASN A 203 7.62 -11.80 -26.40
CA ASN A 203 8.56 -12.67 -25.70
C ASN A 203 10.01 -12.36 -26.09
N PHE A 204 10.95 -12.74 -25.23
CA PHE A 204 12.38 -12.67 -25.54
C PHE A 204 12.84 -13.96 -26.22
N GLU A 205 13.79 -13.84 -27.13
CA GLU A 205 14.34 -14.99 -27.84
C GLU A 205 14.94 -16.02 -26.86
N GLY A 206 14.50 -17.27 -26.99
CA GLY A 206 14.94 -18.39 -26.16
C GLY A 206 14.22 -18.55 -24.82
N GLU A 207 13.38 -17.60 -24.41
CA GLU A 207 12.67 -17.68 -23.12
C GLU A 207 11.43 -18.60 -23.19
N PRO A 208 11.28 -19.57 -22.27
CA PRO A 208 10.14 -20.47 -22.26
C PRO A 208 8.85 -19.76 -21.85
N THR A 209 7.74 -20.20 -22.43
CA THR A 209 6.39 -19.75 -22.07
C THR A 209 5.52 -20.92 -21.67
N ALA A 210 4.43 -20.67 -20.96
CA ALA A 210 3.48 -21.72 -20.60
C ALA A 210 2.81 -22.39 -21.82
N ILE A 211 2.81 -21.72 -22.97
CA ILE A 211 2.30 -22.26 -24.24
C ILE A 211 3.35 -23.16 -24.89
N SER A 212 4.61 -22.69 -24.98
CA SER A 212 5.69 -23.41 -25.65
C SER A 212 6.27 -24.56 -24.82
N ASN A 213 6.19 -24.46 -23.49
CA ASN A 213 6.81 -25.36 -22.53
C ASN A 213 5.84 -25.76 -21.39
N PRO A 214 4.69 -26.36 -21.70
CA PRO A 214 3.70 -26.75 -20.69
C PRO A 214 4.24 -27.80 -19.69
N GLU A 215 5.27 -28.56 -20.07
CA GLU A 215 5.97 -29.52 -19.21
C GLU A 215 6.72 -28.88 -18.04
N MET A 216 7.05 -27.59 -18.13
CA MET A 216 7.70 -26.84 -17.05
C MET A 216 6.72 -26.37 -15.97
N LEU A 217 5.42 -26.56 -16.17
CA LEU A 217 4.39 -26.05 -15.26
C LEU A 217 4.16 -27.01 -14.09
N THR A 218 4.34 -26.49 -12.87
CA THR A 218 3.85 -27.12 -11.64
C THR A 218 2.40 -26.71 -11.36
N MET A 219 1.92 -25.63 -12.00
CA MET A 219 0.56 -25.14 -11.89
C MET A 219 0.01 -24.73 -13.27
N LYS A 220 -1.14 -25.29 -13.65
CA LYS A 220 -1.79 -24.97 -14.94
C LYS A 220 -2.49 -23.62 -14.89
N TRP A 221 -2.36 -22.87 -15.98
CA TRP A 221 -3.07 -21.62 -16.19
C TRP A 221 -4.47 -21.85 -16.77
N HIS A 222 -5.35 -20.85 -16.61
CA HIS A 222 -6.72 -20.88 -17.14
C HIS A 222 -7.03 -19.64 -17.99
N HIS A 223 -6.82 -18.43 -17.45
CA HIS A 223 -7.28 -17.16 -18.07
C HIS A 223 -6.14 -16.22 -18.47
N GLY A 224 -5.33 -16.61 -19.46
CA GLY A 224 -4.30 -15.73 -20.03
C GLY A 224 -2.98 -15.64 -19.25
N HIS A 225 -2.85 -16.35 -18.13
CA HIS A 225 -1.59 -16.51 -17.39
C HIS A 225 -0.64 -17.48 -18.11
N ASN A 226 -0.20 -17.17 -19.32
CA ASN A 226 0.50 -18.15 -20.15
C ASN A 226 1.82 -17.67 -20.78
N ASN A 227 2.38 -16.57 -20.26
CA ASN A 227 3.65 -16.01 -20.72
C ASN A 227 4.83 -16.64 -19.96
N SER A 228 5.77 -15.84 -19.44
CA SER A 228 6.97 -16.36 -18.76
C SER A 228 6.62 -17.29 -17.60
N ILE A 229 7.43 -18.33 -17.42
CA ILE A 229 7.29 -19.30 -16.32
C ILE A 229 8.32 -18.94 -15.25
N VAL A 230 7.86 -18.73 -14.01
CA VAL A 230 8.73 -18.53 -12.85
C VAL A 230 8.30 -19.47 -11.74
N ASN A 231 9.23 -20.28 -11.22
CA ASN A 231 8.97 -21.31 -10.21
C ASN A 231 7.90 -22.35 -10.64
N GLY A 232 7.86 -22.67 -11.93
CA GLY A 232 6.83 -23.56 -12.51
C GLY A 232 5.44 -22.94 -12.59
N ILE A 233 5.30 -21.65 -12.28
CA ILE A 233 4.05 -20.91 -12.31
C ILE A 233 4.10 -19.90 -13.46
N PRO A 234 3.14 -19.96 -14.39
CA PRO A 234 3.13 -19.07 -15.54
C PRO A 234 2.58 -17.69 -15.16
N ARG A 235 3.13 -16.63 -15.75
CA ARG A 235 2.83 -15.24 -15.38
C ARG A 235 2.17 -14.48 -16.53
N ILE A 236 1.62 -13.31 -16.21
CA ILE A 236 1.21 -12.30 -17.19
C ILE A 236 2.44 -11.44 -17.50
N GLY A 237 2.78 -11.36 -18.79
CA GLY A 237 3.94 -10.64 -19.32
C GLY A 237 5.20 -11.50 -19.42
N PHE A 238 6.17 -10.99 -20.18
CA PHE A 238 7.43 -11.66 -20.47
C PHE A 238 8.57 -11.00 -19.69
N MET A 239 9.46 -11.82 -19.12
CA MET A 239 10.69 -11.35 -18.50
C MET A 239 11.88 -12.24 -18.86
N LYS A 240 13.07 -11.64 -18.83
CA LYS A 240 14.37 -12.29 -19.01
C LYS A 240 15.35 -11.76 -17.96
N GLY A 241 16.23 -12.64 -17.48
CA GLY A 241 17.29 -12.33 -16.52
C GLY A 241 16.82 -12.10 -15.08
N GLY A 242 17.74 -11.68 -14.22
CA GLY A 242 17.56 -11.50 -12.80
C GLY A 242 17.29 -12.80 -12.03
N GLU A 243 17.88 -13.92 -12.45
CA GLU A 243 17.58 -15.25 -11.89
C GLU A 243 17.74 -15.30 -10.37
N VAL A 244 18.80 -14.68 -9.84
CA VAL A 244 19.07 -14.61 -8.39
C VAL A 244 18.16 -13.63 -7.64
N ALA A 245 17.54 -12.68 -8.35
CA ALA A 245 16.64 -11.68 -7.78
C ALA A 245 15.17 -12.14 -7.76
N LYS A 246 14.82 -13.17 -8.54
CA LYS A 246 13.46 -13.73 -8.58
C LYS A 246 13.08 -14.26 -7.19
N TRP A 247 11.89 -13.89 -6.73
CA TRP A 247 11.38 -14.44 -5.48
C TRP A 247 11.06 -15.92 -5.60
N LYS A 248 10.85 -16.55 -4.44
CA LYS A 248 10.17 -17.84 -4.33
C LYS A 248 8.76 -17.60 -3.81
N ASP A 249 7.75 -18.04 -4.57
CA ASP A 249 6.35 -17.77 -4.21
C ASP A 249 5.97 -18.37 -2.85
N THR A 250 6.57 -19.51 -2.48
CA THR A 250 6.36 -20.19 -1.19
C THR A 250 6.82 -19.37 0.01
N ASP A 251 7.83 -18.51 -0.17
CA ASP A 251 8.51 -17.81 0.92
C ASP A 251 8.00 -16.37 1.08
N MET A 252 7.08 -15.93 0.21
CA MET A 252 6.69 -14.53 0.10
C MET A 252 6.04 -13.98 1.35
N ALA A 253 5.12 -14.74 1.96
CA ALA A 253 4.44 -14.33 3.19
C ALA A 253 5.45 -14.14 4.34
N ASP A 254 6.37 -15.09 4.50
CA ASP A 254 7.42 -15.04 5.52
C ASP A 254 8.41 -13.89 5.28
N ASN A 255 8.76 -13.63 4.02
CA ASN A 255 9.65 -12.55 3.65
C ASN A 255 9.06 -11.18 4.04
N PHE A 256 7.80 -10.91 3.67
CA PHE A 256 7.12 -9.68 4.05
C PHE A 256 6.88 -9.59 5.56
N LEU A 257 6.49 -10.69 6.22
CA LEU A 257 6.30 -10.72 7.66
C LEU A 257 7.60 -10.39 8.39
N LYS A 258 8.73 -10.98 7.99
CA LYS A 258 10.05 -10.72 8.56
C LYS A 258 10.46 -9.27 8.37
N ARG A 259 10.24 -8.68 7.19
CA ARG A 259 10.57 -7.26 6.95
C ARG A 259 9.71 -6.33 7.80
N ALA A 260 8.41 -6.60 7.93
CA ALA A 260 7.51 -5.82 8.77
C ALA A 260 7.84 -5.94 10.26
N GLN A 261 8.11 -7.14 10.76
CA GLN A 261 8.56 -7.36 12.13
C GLN A 261 9.88 -6.64 12.41
N ASN A 262 10.83 -6.68 11.48
CA ASN A 262 12.09 -5.95 11.60
C ASN A 262 11.86 -4.44 11.66
N TYR A 263 10.98 -3.90 10.82
CA TYR A 263 10.62 -2.48 10.85
C TYR A 263 10.03 -2.08 12.21
N VAL A 264 9.06 -2.84 12.73
CA VAL A 264 8.47 -2.57 14.05
C VAL A 264 9.53 -2.65 15.16
N LYS A 265 10.37 -3.69 15.16
CA LYS A 265 11.42 -3.88 16.19
C LYS A 265 12.46 -2.75 16.19
N THR A 266 12.82 -2.24 15.03
CA THR A 266 13.84 -1.20 14.87
C THR A 266 13.32 0.21 15.17
N HIS A 267 12.01 0.43 14.99
CA HIS A 267 11.39 1.75 15.18
C HIS A 267 10.51 1.85 16.44
N LYS A 268 10.42 0.81 17.27
CA LYS A 268 9.55 0.76 18.46
C LYS A 268 9.75 1.90 19.47
N GLU A 269 10.95 2.50 19.53
CA GLU A 269 11.27 3.61 20.43
C GLU A 269 10.86 4.98 19.84
N ASN A 270 10.52 5.02 18.55
CA ASN A 270 10.05 6.20 17.84
C ASN A 270 8.58 6.03 17.42
N ARG A 271 7.94 7.13 17.01
CA ARG A 271 6.62 7.04 16.37
C ARG A 271 6.78 6.48 14.97
N PHE A 272 6.10 5.38 14.69
CA PHE A 272 6.11 4.77 13.35
C PHE A 272 4.70 4.50 12.82
N SER A 273 4.61 4.53 11.50
CA SER A 273 3.49 3.99 10.76
C SER A 273 3.98 2.95 9.75
N CYS A 274 3.33 1.80 9.68
CA CYS A 274 3.62 0.75 8.72
C CYS A 274 2.34 0.33 7.99
N ILE A 275 2.33 0.39 6.66
CA ILE A 275 1.28 -0.21 5.85
C ILE A 275 1.78 -1.56 5.35
N MET A 276 1.03 -2.61 5.66
CA MET A 276 1.32 -4.00 5.34
C MET A 276 0.27 -4.54 4.37
N PRO A 277 0.37 -4.20 3.07
CA PRO A 277 -0.47 -4.83 2.07
C PRO A 277 -0.05 -6.28 1.82
N CYS A 278 -0.79 -7.22 2.38
CA CYS A 278 -0.56 -8.64 2.15
C CYS A 278 -0.90 -9.01 0.70
N ASN A 279 -0.37 -10.15 0.26
CA ASN A 279 -0.59 -10.66 -1.09
C ASN A 279 -1.04 -12.13 -1.00
N ASN A 280 -2.35 -12.34 -0.95
CA ASN A 280 -2.99 -13.67 -0.96
C ASN A 280 -3.82 -13.90 -2.24
N HIS A 281 -3.58 -13.06 -3.26
CA HIS A 281 -4.23 -13.11 -4.57
C HIS A 281 -3.79 -14.35 -5.37
N MET A 282 -4.32 -14.60 -6.56
CA MET A 282 -3.85 -15.68 -7.44
C MET A 282 -2.38 -15.44 -7.86
N PHE A 283 -1.48 -16.42 -7.94
CA PHE A 283 -1.59 -17.84 -7.58
C PHE A 283 -1.35 -18.10 -6.09
N ARG A 284 -2.27 -18.83 -5.43
CA ARG A 284 -2.14 -19.14 -4.01
C ARG A 284 -1.15 -20.28 -3.81
N VAL A 285 0.09 -19.94 -3.48
CA VAL A 285 1.14 -20.91 -3.14
C VAL A 285 1.27 -20.95 -1.63
N HIS A 286 0.94 -22.09 -1.02
CA HIS A 286 0.98 -22.25 0.43
C HIS A 286 2.28 -22.96 0.81
N HIS A 287 2.98 -22.40 1.79
CA HIS A 287 3.89 -23.19 2.60
C HIS A 287 3.06 -23.86 3.70
N THR A 288 3.42 -25.08 4.11
CA THR A 288 2.89 -25.67 5.35
C THR A 288 3.39 -24.81 6.51
N LEU A 289 2.59 -23.81 6.91
CA LEU A 289 2.90 -23.01 8.09
C LEU A 289 2.59 -23.87 9.31
N VAL A 290 3.60 -24.52 9.87
CA VAL A 290 3.52 -25.02 11.24
C VAL A 290 3.48 -23.78 12.12
N LEU A 291 2.26 -23.35 12.46
CA LEU A 291 2.04 -22.41 13.55
C LEU A 291 2.61 -23.09 14.80
N LEU A 292 3.81 -22.67 15.21
CA LEU A 292 4.37 -23.02 16.51
C LEU A 292 3.44 -22.42 17.57
N GLY A 293 2.46 -23.21 17.98
CA GLY A 293 1.77 -23.03 19.24
C GLY A 293 2.82 -23.18 20.33
N ASN A 294 3.22 -22.07 20.95
CA ASN A 294 3.89 -22.13 22.23
C ASN A 294 2.89 -22.71 23.24
N GLN A 295 3.07 -23.99 23.56
CA GLN A 295 2.74 -24.47 24.89
C GLN A 295 3.83 -23.95 25.84
N ALA A 296 3.46 -22.98 26.67
CA ALA A 296 3.98 -22.76 28.02
C ALA A 296 2.96 -21.90 28.79
#